data_AF-A0A5P3XDW3-F1
#
_entry.id   AF-A0A5P3XDW3-F1
#
_cell.length_a   1.000
_cell.length_b   1.000
_cell.length_c   1.000
_cell.angle_alpha   90.00
_cell.angle_beta   90.00
_cell.angle_gamma   90.00
#
_symmetry.space_group_name_H-M   'P 1'
#
loop_
_entity.id
_entity.type
_entity.pdbx_description
1 polymer ?
#
loop_
_entity_poly.entity_id
_entity_poly.type
_entity_poly.pdbx_seq_one_letter_code
_entity_poly.pdbx_strand_id
1 'polypeptide(L)'
;MSKCCENCYWKFKKCESKNDWCAYEKNKLENKTCDKHNYECSSCNEDQAEYKYNDKYYCSKCLLEKFGVEEYTETHYMLDGEYLGSEDDISEVIENLYEDIEMIE
;
A
#
# COMPACT_ATOMS: atom_id res chain seq x y z
N MET A 1 15.77 -5.26 -27.41
CA MET A 1 15.66 -5.52 -25.96
C MET A 1 16.66 -4.63 -25.25
N SER A 2 16.21 -3.65 -24.47
CA SER A 2 17.13 -2.75 -23.75
C SER A 2 17.54 -3.37 -22.41
N LYS A 3 18.84 -3.41 -22.10
CA LYS A 3 19.41 -4.10 -20.92
C LYS A 3 19.19 -3.39 -19.57
N CYS A 4 18.31 -2.39 -19.51
CA CYS A 4 18.28 -1.36 -18.46
C CYS A 4 17.82 -1.79 -17.06
N CYS A 5 17.51 -3.07 -16.81
CA CYS A 5 17.03 -3.54 -15.50
C CYS A 5 17.71 -4.82 -14.99
N GLU A 6 18.82 -5.23 -15.59
CA GLU A 6 19.71 -6.24 -15.00
C GLU A 6 20.44 -5.58 -13.81
N ASN A 7 20.20 -6.07 -12.59
CA ASN A 7 20.75 -5.61 -11.29
C ASN A 7 20.06 -4.46 -10.50
N CYS A 8 18.82 -4.02 -10.78
CA CYS A 8 18.09 -3.16 -9.83
C CYS A 8 17.73 -3.91 -8.53
N TYR A 9 17.92 -3.30 -7.37
CA TYR A 9 17.59 -3.87 -6.04
C TYR A 9 16.07 -3.91 -5.80
N TRP A 10 15.37 -2.83 -6.15
CA TRP A 10 13.91 -2.78 -6.22
C TRP A 10 13.45 -2.58 -7.68
N LYS A 11 12.34 -3.22 -8.04
CA LYS A 11 11.79 -3.25 -9.41
C LYS A 11 10.27 -3.16 -9.40
N PHE A 12 9.72 -2.10 -10.01
CA PHE A 12 8.36 -2.11 -10.55
C PHE A 12 8.43 -2.35 -12.05
N LYS A 13 7.56 -3.25 -12.56
CA LYS A 13 7.94 -4.14 -13.67
C LYS A 13 7.14 -3.86 -14.95
N LYS A 14 7.78 -3.21 -15.94
CA LYS A 14 7.72 -3.60 -17.38
C LYS A 14 8.64 -2.75 -18.25
N CYS A 15 9.76 -3.32 -18.68
CA CYS A 15 10.78 -2.66 -19.51
C CYS A 15 10.35 -2.42 -20.98
N GLU A 16 9.48 -1.44 -21.30
CA GLU A 16 9.18 -1.18 -22.73
C GLU A 16 8.87 0.27 -23.16
N SER A 17 7.94 0.99 -22.55
CA SER A 17 7.87 2.45 -22.71
C SER A 17 9.00 3.10 -21.91
N LYS A 18 9.25 4.40 -22.08
CA LYS A 18 9.99 5.25 -21.13
C LYS A 18 10.61 4.65 -19.84
N ASN A 19 10.05 5.08 -18.71
CA ASN A 19 10.47 4.89 -17.32
C ASN A 19 10.41 3.50 -16.79
N ASP A 20 11.50 3.11 -16.18
CA ASP A 20 11.58 2.20 -15.05
C ASP A 20 12.35 2.97 -13.96
N TRP A 21 11.76 3.19 -12.77
CA TRP A 21 12.53 3.76 -11.64
C TRP A 21 13.39 2.61 -11.11
N CYS A 22 14.71 2.73 -11.18
CA CYS A 22 15.66 1.67 -10.80
C CYS A 22 16.56 2.13 -9.65
N ALA A 23 16.27 1.68 -8.44
CA ALA A 23 17.14 1.87 -7.29
C ALA A 23 18.27 0.83 -7.31
N TYR A 24 19.52 1.30 -7.39
CA TYR A 24 20.72 0.45 -7.33
C TYR A 24 21.20 0.21 -5.89
N GLU A 25 21.00 1.20 -5.00
CA GLU A 25 21.39 1.16 -3.58
C GLU A 25 20.31 1.86 -2.74
N LYS A 26 20.06 1.39 -1.50
CA LYS A 26 19.04 1.92 -0.59
C LYS A 26 19.15 3.43 -0.30
N ASN A 27 20.37 3.98 -0.41
CA ASN A 27 20.71 5.35 0.02
C ASN A 27 21.10 6.30 -1.13
N LYS A 28 20.85 5.94 -2.40
CA LYS A 28 21.06 6.83 -3.57
C LYS A 28 19.79 6.92 -4.41
N LEU A 29 18.90 7.83 -4.02
CA LEU A 29 17.61 8.09 -4.69
C LEU A 29 17.71 9.12 -5.83
N GLU A 30 18.84 9.80 -5.98
CA GLU A 30 18.93 10.97 -6.89
C GLU A 30 19.15 10.57 -8.36
N ASN A 31 18.15 10.89 -9.18
CA ASN A 31 18.25 11.20 -10.61
C ASN A 31 18.50 10.05 -11.60
N LYS A 32 18.07 8.81 -11.32
CA LYS A 32 17.98 7.73 -12.33
C LYS A 32 16.60 7.10 -12.42
N THR A 33 15.69 7.95 -12.83
CA THR A 33 14.31 7.69 -13.20
C THR A 33 14.23 7.81 -14.71
N CYS A 34 13.62 6.86 -15.40
CA CYS A 34 13.42 6.95 -16.85
C CYS A 34 12.01 7.65 -17.10
N ASP A 35 11.32 7.71 -18.28
CA ASP A 35 10.04 8.50 -18.51
C ASP A 35 8.74 7.80 -19.11
N LYS A 36 7.89 7.07 -18.30
CA LYS A 36 6.74 6.15 -18.60
C LYS A 36 5.80 5.98 -17.42
N HIS A 37 6.24 5.22 -16.38
CA HIS A 37 5.37 4.71 -15.30
C HIS A 37 4.65 5.88 -14.60
N ASN A 38 5.07 7.12 -14.86
CA ASN A 38 4.29 8.34 -14.85
C ASN A 38 3.05 8.30 -15.80
N TYR A 39 2.23 7.26 -15.73
CA TYR A 39 0.87 7.33 -16.26
C TYR A 39 0.03 8.06 -15.22
N GLU A 40 -0.71 9.10 -15.61
CA GLU A 40 -1.60 9.83 -14.71
C GLU A 40 -2.90 9.05 -14.49
N CYS A 41 -3.49 9.17 -13.30
CA CYS A 41 -4.81 8.62 -13.05
C CYS A 41 -5.86 9.30 -13.95
N SER A 42 -6.58 8.50 -14.74
CA SER A 42 -7.66 8.93 -15.66
C SER A 42 -8.93 9.46 -14.95
N SER A 43 -8.91 9.60 -13.62
CA SER A 43 -10.00 10.11 -12.79
C SER A 43 -9.62 11.36 -12.00
N CYS A 44 -8.53 11.33 -11.19
CA CYS A 44 -8.18 12.44 -10.30
C CYS A 44 -7.15 13.43 -10.86
N ASN A 45 -6.31 13.07 -11.84
CA ASN A 45 -5.14 13.83 -12.31
C ASN A 45 -4.09 14.21 -11.22
N GLU A 46 -4.36 13.94 -9.94
CA GLU A 46 -3.48 14.22 -8.79
C GLU A 46 -2.49 13.07 -8.55
N ASP A 47 -2.93 11.83 -8.74
CA ASP A 47 -2.15 10.62 -8.47
C ASP A 47 -1.55 9.98 -9.72
N GLN A 48 -0.43 9.28 -9.54
CA GLN A 48 0.07 8.33 -10.53
C GLN A 48 -0.81 7.08 -10.57
N ALA A 49 -0.96 6.50 -11.75
CA ALA A 49 -1.73 5.30 -11.96
C ALA A 49 -0.93 4.02 -11.69
N GLU A 50 -1.46 3.20 -10.81
CA GLU A 50 -0.92 1.90 -10.39
C GLU A 50 -1.56 0.75 -11.18
N TYR A 51 -2.80 0.94 -11.67
CA TYR A 51 -3.65 -0.10 -12.26
C TYR A 51 -4.12 0.27 -13.66
N LYS A 52 -4.38 -0.74 -14.51
CA LYS A 52 -5.05 -0.59 -15.81
C LYS A 52 -6.36 -1.35 -15.82
N TYR A 53 -7.47 -0.67 -16.14
CA TYR A 53 -8.82 -1.25 -16.23
C TYR A 53 -9.60 -0.63 -17.39
N ASN A 54 -10.24 -1.45 -18.24
CA ASN A 54 -10.98 -1.04 -19.44
C ASN A 54 -10.22 0.02 -20.28
N ASP A 55 -8.97 -0.30 -20.61
CA ASP A 55 -8.01 0.54 -21.34
C ASP A 55 -7.71 1.94 -20.78
N LYS A 56 -8.12 2.22 -19.55
CA LYS A 56 -7.77 3.42 -18.78
C LYS A 56 -6.85 3.07 -17.60
N TYR A 57 -6.16 4.08 -17.08
CA TYR A 57 -5.17 3.97 -16.01
C TYR A 57 -5.72 4.63 -14.74
N TYR A 58 -5.58 4.01 -13.57
CA TYR A 58 -6.15 4.49 -12.30
C TYR A 58 -5.17 4.32 -11.13
N CYS A 59 -5.21 5.23 -10.15
CA CYS A 59 -4.68 4.98 -8.81
C CYS A 59 -5.62 4.04 -8.03
N SER A 60 -5.15 3.48 -6.91
CA SER A 60 -5.93 2.67 -5.97
C SER A 60 -7.23 3.35 -5.55
N LYS A 61 -7.15 4.57 -4.99
CA LYS A 61 -8.30 5.34 -4.49
C LYS A 61 -9.43 5.48 -5.51
N CYS A 62 -9.15 6.02 -6.69
CA CYS A 62 -10.18 6.19 -7.73
C CYS A 62 -10.72 4.86 -8.28
N LEU A 63 -10.02 3.74 -8.09
CA LEU A 63 -10.54 2.42 -8.45
C LEU A 63 -11.52 1.90 -7.39
N LEU A 64 -11.23 2.10 -6.10
CA LEU A 64 -12.11 1.79 -4.98
C LEU A 64 -13.42 2.60 -5.07
N GLU A 65 -13.30 3.93 -5.23
CA GLU A 65 -14.45 4.84 -5.45
C GLU A 65 -15.32 4.39 -6.63
N LYS A 66 -14.69 3.99 -7.76
CA LYS A 66 -15.39 3.56 -8.98
C LYS A 66 -16.22 2.30 -8.78
N PHE A 67 -15.76 1.38 -7.94
CA PHE A 67 -16.48 0.14 -7.64
C PHE A 67 -17.42 0.27 -6.43
N GLY A 68 -17.50 1.45 -5.80
CA GLY A 68 -18.29 1.64 -4.58
C GLY A 68 -17.78 0.81 -3.41
N VAL A 69 -16.45 0.62 -3.32
CA VAL A 69 -15.85 -0.02 -2.15
C VAL A 69 -15.91 0.97 -0.99
N GLU A 70 -16.55 0.57 0.10
CA GLU A 70 -16.62 1.35 1.33
C GLU A 70 -15.37 1.06 2.17
N GLU A 71 -14.75 2.12 2.68
CA GLU A 71 -13.66 2.05 3.64
C GLU A 71 -14.23 2.19 5.06
N TYR A 72 -13.80 1.33 5.98
CA TYR A 72 -14.04 1.48 7.41
C TYR A 72 -12.70 1.48 8.15
N THR A 73 -12.70 2.08 9.34
CA THR A 73 -11.56 2.09 10.25
C THR A 73 -11.88 1.14 11.39
N GLU A 74 -10.90 0.34 11.80
CA GLU A 74 -10.99 -0.58 12.96
C GLU A 74 -9.94 -0.17 14.00
N THR A 75 -10.35 -0.10 15.27
CA THR A 75 -9.45 0.17 16.40
C THR A 75 -8.81 -1.13 16.90
N HIS A 76 -7.48 -1.22 16.84
CA HIS A 76 -6.69 -2.32 17.39
C HIS A 76 -5.97 -1.91 18.68
N TYR A 77 -5.96 -2.79 19.68
CA TYR A 77 -5.31 -2.58 20.98
C TYR A 77 -3.99 -3.35 21.07
N MET A 78 -2.98 -2.71 21.65
CA MET A 78 -1.65 -3.27 21.84
C MET A 78 -1.04 -2.82 23.18
N LEU A 79 -0.25 -3.71 23.79
CA LEU A 79 0.55 -3.41 24.98
C LEU A 79 1.97 -3.97 24.79
N ASP A 80 2.99 -3.14 25.04
CA ASP A 80 4.43 -3.47 24.92
C ASP A 80 4.89 -4.14 23.60
N GLY A 81 4.09 -4.02 22.54
CA GLY A 81 4.35 -4.59 21.21
C GLY A 81 3.55 -5.85 20.89
N GLU A 82 2.81 -6.39 21.86
CA GLU A 82 1.88 -7.51 21.66
C GLU A 82 0.46 -7.00 21.31
N TYR A 83 -0.25 -7.76 20.49
CA TYR A 83 -1.61 -7.48 20.05
C TYR A 83 -2.61 -8.10 21.02
N LEU A 84 -3.59 -7.32 21.48
CA LEU A 84 -4.57 -7.74 22.49
C LEU A 84 -5.96 -8.04 21.91
N GLY A 85 -6.28 -7.52 20.72
CA GLY A 85 -7.61 -7.59 20.11
C GLY A 85 -8.04 -6.27 19.45
N SER A 86 -9.27 -6.19 18.96
CA SER A 86 -9.87 -4.96 18.40
C SER A 86 -11.12 -4.54 19.16
N GLU A 87 -11.74 -3.42 18.75
CA GLU A 87 -12.93 -2.85 19.43
C GLU A 87 -14.18 -3.73 19.35
N ASP A 88 -14.29 -4.59 18.33
CA ASP A 88 -15.38 -5.57 18.22
C ASP A 88 -15.29 -6.65 19.32
N ASP A 89 -14.07 -7.01 19.74
CA ASP A 89 -13.78 -8.04 20.74
C ASP A 89 -13.10 -7.44 22.01
N ILE A 90 -13.63 -6.32 22.49
CA ILE A 90 -13.09 -5.61 23.68
C ILE A 90 -12.99 -6.49 24.94
N SER A 91 -13.82 -7.55 25.05
CA SER A 91 -13.70 -8.53 26.14
C SER A 91 -12.41 -9.35 26.03
N GLU A 92 -12.01 -9.79 24.82
CA GLU A 92 -10.73 -10.49 24.58
C GLU A 92 -9.55 -9.56 24.92
N VAL A 93 -9.65 -8.27 24.56
CA VAL A 93 -8.65 -7.26 24.95
C VAL A 93 -8.49 -7.17 26.47
N ILE A 94 -9.59 -7.23 27.22
CA ILE A 94 -9.59 -7.14 28.69
C ILE A 94 -9.06 -8.45 29.32
N GLU A 95 -9.48 -9.61 28.82
CA GLU A 95 -8.97 -10.93 29.26
C GLU A 95 -7.45 -11.05 29.02
N ASN A 96 -6.96 -10.53 27.89
CA ASN A 96 -5.53 -10.51 27.54
C ASN A 96 -4.69 -9.49 28.35
N LEU A 97 -5.30 -8.60 29.15
CA LEU A 97 -4.55 -7.65 29.98
C LEU A 97 -4.02 -8.27 31.28
N TYR A 98 -4.82 -9.11 31.96
CA TYR A 98 -4.40 -9.72 33.24
C TYR A 98 -5.34 -10.88 33.66
N GLU A 99 -4.76 -12.00 34.11
CA GLU A 99 -5.51 -13.20 34.54
C GLU A 99 -6.45 -12.96 35.75
N ASP A 100 -6.15 -11.96 36.60
CA ASP A 100 -6.96 -11.61 37.79
C ASP A 100 -8.14 -10.66 37.49
N ILE A 101 -8.43 -10.34 36.22
CA ILE A 101 -9.58 -9.47 35.86
C ILE A 101 -10.85 -10.34 35.71
N GLU A 102 -11.65 -10.38 36.76
CA GLU A 102 -12.99 -11.01 36.71
C GLU A 102 -14.04 -10.02 36.15
N MET A 103 -14.85 -10.48 35.19
CA MET A 103 -16.06 -9.75 34.79
C MET A 103 -17.11 -9.83 35.91
N ILE A 104 -17.76 -8.70 36.21
CA ILE A 104 -18.85 -8.63 37.17
C ILE A 104 -20.17 -8.91 36.43
N GLU A 105 -20.85 -10.00 36.78
CA GLU A 105 -22.21 -10.37 36.32
C GLU A 105 -23.33 -9.52 36.98
#